data_AF-A0AAU9XCZ1-F1
#
_entry.id   AF-A0AAU9XCZ1-F1
#
_cell.length_a   1.000
_cell.length_b   1.000
_cell.length_c   1.000
_cell.angle_alpha   90.00
_cell.angle_beta   90.00
_cell.angle_gamma   90.00
#
_symmetry.space_group_name_H-M   'P 1'
#
loop_
_entity.id
_entity.type
_entity.pdbx_description
1 polymer ?
#
loop_
_entity_poly.entity_id
_entity_poly.type
_entity_poly.pdbx_seq_one_letter_code
_entity_poly.pdbx_strand_id
1 'polypeptide(L)'
;MSYVEYNHLLFEISQRLDQLNEHEHIILMCRGLVASRPEDIPDALSLFRELEDRNNLAIDKVELWKELLKAVGEWSLFQKVRKFVDKRKEYKELLEQISRALDESNQLQQLISVCTARETLDENERNTQVVRILFEKLERWGLFAFGRLDFLKGILSGIERQDLVMKVQDFEK
;
A
#
# COMPACT_ATOMS: atom_id res chain seq x y z
N MET A 1 0.58 3.44 -6.31
CA MET A 1 0.54 1.99 -6.48
C MET A 1 -0.67 1.39 -5.77
N SER A 2 -1.18 0.26 -6.25
CA SER A 2 -2.27 -0.55 -5.69
C SER A 2 -1.76 -1.82 -4.99
N TYR A 3 -2.63 -2.49 -4.22
CA TYR A 3 -2.35 -3.81 -3.64
C TYR A 3 -2.05 -4.88 -4.72
N VAL A 4 -2.68 -4.79 -5.89
CA VAL A 4 -2.39 -5.70 -7.01
C VAL A 4 -0.98 -5.49 -7.55
N GLU A 5 -0.56 -4.24 -7.76
CA GLU A 5 0.81 -3.94 -8.20
C GLU A 5 1.85 -4.33 -7.14
N TYR A 6 1.53 -4.15 -5.87
CA TYR A 6 2.37 -4.61 -4.76
C TYR A 6 2.54 -6.12 -4.77
N ASN A 7 1.45 -6.88 -4.86
CA ASN A 7 1.48 -8.35 -4.91
C ASN A 7 2.23 -8.86 -6.15
N HIS A 8 2.09 -8.17 -7.28
CA HIS A 8 2.85 -8.48 -8.49
C HIS A 8 4.35 -8.26 -8.29
N LEU A 9 4.75 -7.13 -7.68
CA LEU A 9 6.15 -6.83 -7.39
C LEU A 9 6.74 -7.82 -6.37
N LEU A 10 5.97 -8.18 -5.33
CA LEU A 10 6.33 -9.22 -4.36
C LEU A 10 6.65 -10.54 -5.05
N PHE A 11 5.76 -10.98 -5.94
CA PHE A 11 5.92 -12.21 -6.71
C PHE A 11 7.11 -12.15 -7.69
N GLU A 12 7.26 -11.03 -8.41
CA GLU A 12 8.39 -10.85 -9.34
C GLU A 12 9.73 -10.93 -8.61
N ILE A 13 9.83 -10.27 -7.45
CA ILE A 13 11.03 -10.29 -6.62
C ILE A 13 11.27 -11.69 -6.06
N SER A 14 10.25 -12.37 -5.53
CA SER A 14 10.43 -13.71 -4.95
C SER A 14 10.96 -14.69 -6.01
N GLN A 15 10.36 -14.71 -7.20
CA GLN A 15 10.83 -15.56 -8.30
C GLN A 15 12.27 -15.26 -8.69
N ARG A 16 12.66 -13.97 -8.72
CA ARG A 16 14.03 -13.61 -9.07
C ARG A 16 15.03 -14.05 -8.01
N LEU A 17 14.69 -13.86 -6.73
CA LEU A 17 15.54 -14.28 -5.62
C LEU A 17 15.75 -15.80 -5.60
N ASP A 18 14.70 -16.58 -5.85
CA ASP A 18 14.80 -18.04 -5.94
C ASP A 18 15.73 -18.47 -7.10
N GLN A 19 15.70 -17.76 -8.24
CA GLN A 19 16.58 -18.05 -9.39
C GLN A 19 18.07 -17.78 -9.14
N LEU A 20 18.39 -16.89 -8.20
CA LEU A 20 19.79 -16.56 -7.88
C LEU A 20 20.47 -17.68 -7.08
N ASN A 21 19.71 -18.64 -6.55
CA ASN A 21 20.21 -19.71 -5.69
C ASN A 21 20.96 -19.19 -4.43
N GLU A 22 20.60 -17.99 -3.94
CA GLU A 22 21.19 -17.36 -2.75
C GLU A 22 20.29 -17.48 -1.50
N HIS A 23 19.48 -18.53 -1.42
CA HIS A 23 18.42 -18.69 -0.42
C HIS A 23 18.91 -18.53 1.03
N GLU A 24 19.98 -19.24 1.41
CA GLU A 24 20.56 -19.14 2.76
C GLU A 24 21.08 -17.73 3.07
N HIS A 25 21.70 -17.07 2.09
CA HIS A 25 22.22 -15.71 2.24
C HIS A 25 21.08 -14.71 2.44
N ILE A 26 19.99 -14.85 1.70
CA ILE A 26 18.80 -14.00 1.81
C ILE A 26 18.12 -14.19 3.18
N ILE A 27 17.94 -15.44 3.64
CA ILE A 27 17.40 -15.70 4.97
C ILE A 27 18.31 -15.12 6.06
N LEU A 28 19.63 -15.24 5.90
CA LEU A 28 20.59 -14.67 6.83
C LEU A 28 20.47 -13.14 6.93
N MET A 29 20.27 -12.45 5.81
CA MET A 29 20.02 -11.00 5.79
C MET A 29 18.71 -10.61 6.49
N CYS A 30 17.71 -11.49 6.46
CA CYS A 30 16.43 -11.31 7.15
C CYS A 30 16.42 -11.80 8.61
N ARG A 31 17.58 -12.21 9.16
CA ARG A 31 17.67 -12.74 10.52
C ARG A 31 17.14 -11.74 11.55
N GLY A 32 16.25 -12.20 12.42
CA GLY A 32 15.59 -11.37 13.44
C GLY A 32 14.32 -10.66 12.95
N LEU A 33 14.05 -10.67 11.64
CA LEU A 33 12.79 -10.22 11.06
C LEU A 33 11.78 -11.36 10.87
N VAL A 34 12.28 -12.59 10.86
CA VAL A 34 11.52 -13.85 10.86
C VAL A 34 11.76 -14.62 12.16
N ALA A 35 10.83 -15.50 12.55
CA ALA A 35 11.04 -16.45 13.66
C ALA A 35 11.20 -17.89 13.21
N SER A 36 10.70 -18.24 12.02
CA SER A 36 10.92 -19.56 11.47
C SER A 36 12.42 -19.78 11.26
N ARG A 37 12.85 -21.03 11.38
CA ARG A 37 14.24 -21.37 11.08
C ARG A 37 14.44 -21.36 9.57
N PRO A 38 15.69 -21.22 9.09
CA PRO A 38 15.94 -21.26 7.65
C PRO A 38 15.37 -22.49 6.95
N GLU A 39 15.35 -23.64 7.63
CA GLU A 39 14.83 -24.90 7.08
C GLU A 39 13.30 -24.91 6.92
N ASP A 40 12.59 -24.04 7.65
CA ASP A 40 11.13 -23.92 7.63
C ASP A 40 10.65 -22.91 6.55
N ILE A 41 11.58 -22.19 5.91
CA ILE A 41 11.31 -21.20 4.87
C ILE A 41 11.82 -21.77 3.54
N PRO A 42 10.98 -22.45 2.73
CA PRO A 42 11.45 -23.21 1.57
C PRO A 42 11.80 -22.34 0.36
N ASP A 43 11.26 -21.12 0.27
CA ASP A 43 11.43 -20.22 -0.87
C ASP A 43 11.28 -18.74 -0.44
N ALA A 44 11.69 -17.82 -1.32
CA ALA A 44 11.61 -16.38 -1.08
C ALA A 44 10.16 -15.88 -0.92
N LEU A 45 9.18 -16.56 -1.52
CA LEU A 45 7.77 -16.19 -1.37
C LEU A 45 7.27 -16.47 0.06
N SER A 46 7.64 -17.60 0.62
CA SER A 46 7.35 -18.00 2.01
C SER A 46 8.04 -17.05 2.98
N LEU A 47 9.29 -16.66 2.69
CA LEU A 47 10.00 -15.62 3.45
C LEU A 47 9.22 -14.31 3.48
N PHE A 48 8.75 -13.84 2.31
CA PHE A 48 8.00 -12.58 2.22
C PHE A 48 6.66 -12.63 2.95
N ARG A 49 5.93 -13.75 2.87
CA ARG A 49 4.69 -13.94 3.64
C ARG A 49 4.93 -13.85 5.14
N GLU A 50 5.97 -14.50 5.65
CA GLU A 50 6.29 -14.41 7.07
C GLU A 50 6.69 -12.98 7.48
N LEU A 51 7.43 -12.28 6.62
CA LEU A 51 7.74 -10.87 6.85
C LEU A 51 6.48 -10.00 6.86
N GLU A 52 5.47 -10.30 6.05
CA GLU A 52 4.16 -9.63 6.10
C GLU A 52 3.41 -9.94 7.39
N ASP A 53 3.34 -11.21 7.80
CA ASP A 53 2.70 -11.65 9.04
C ASP A 53 3.32 -10.98 10.27
N ARG A 54 4.63 -10.71 10.21
CA ARG A 54 5.39 -10.01 11.26
C ARG A 54 5.41 -8.49 11.10
N ASN A 55 4.68 -7.95 10.13
CA ASN A 55 4.63 -6.51 9.83
C ASN A 55 6.02 -5.92 9.52
N ASN A 56 6.93 -6.73 9.00
CA ASN A 56 8.26 -6.35 8.53
C ASN A 56 8.27 -6.05 7.02
N LEU A 57 7.24 -6.47 6.31
CA LEU A 57 6.98 -6.14 4.91
C LEU A 57 5.50 -5.76 4.75
N ALA A 58 5.22 -4.70 4.00
CA ALA A 58 3.87 -4.30 3.63
C ALA A 58 3.92 -3.35 2.43
N ILE A 59 2.78 -3.05 1.82
CA ILE A 59 2.69 -2.07 0.72
C ILE A 59 3.32 -0.70 1.03
N ASP A 60 3.21 -0.27 2.29
CA ASP A 60 3.77 0.99 2.80
C ASP A 60 5.13 0.79 3.52
N LYS A 61 5.66 -0.43 3.53
CA LYS A 61 6.91 -0.83 4.20
C LYS A 61 7.71 -1.80 3.32
N VAL A 62 8.33 -1.27 2.25
CA VAL A 62 9.10 -2.06 1.26
C VAL A 62 10.61 -1.75 1.25
N GLU A 63 11.12 -1.06 2.26
CA GLU A 63 12.55 -0.70 2.33
C GLU A 63 13.45 -1.94 2.39
N LEU A 64 12.98 -3.03 3.02
CA LEU A 64 13.70 -4.31 3.05
C LEU A 64 14.00 -4.84 1.64
N TRP A 65 13.07 -4.72 0.68
CA TRP A 65 13.34 -5.11 -0.69
C TRP A 65 14.48 -4.31 -1.32
N LYS A 66 14.62 -3.02 -0.99
CA LYS A 66 15.74 -2.22 -1.50
C LYS A 66 17.08 -2.71 -0.98
N GLU A 67 17.14 -3.12 0.27
CA GLU A 67 18.36 -3.66 0.89
C GLU A 67 18.72 -5.02 0.29
N LEU A 68 17.76 -5.94 0.25
CA LEU A 68 17.95 -7.28 -0.33
C LEU A 68 18.41 -7.21 -1.79
N LEU A 69 17.69 -6.45 -2.63
CA LEU A 69 17.99 -6.35 -4.07
C LEU A 69 19.35 -5.70 -4.33
N LYS A 70 19.79 -4.75 -3.50
CA LYS A 70 21.15 -4.20 -3.60
C LYS A 70 22.20 -5.26 -3.23
N ALA A 71 21.97 -6.01 -2.16
CA ALA A 71 22.92 -7.00 -1.66
C ALA A 71 23.17 -8.12 -2.69
N VAL A 72 22.12 -8.56 -3.39
CA VAL A 72 22.20 -9.60 -4.44
C VAL A 72 22.48 -9.04 -5.84
N GLY A 73 22.71 -7.72 -5.98
CA GLY A 73 23.05 -7.08 -7.26
C GLY A 73 21.90 -6.95 -8.26
N GLU A 74 20.64 -7.10 -7.84
CA GLU A 74 19.45 -7.00 -8.69
C GLU A 74 19.01 -5.55 -8.93
N TRP A 75 19.84 -4.82 -9.66
CA TRP A 75 19.65 -3.38 -9.90
C TRP A 75 18.37 -3.04 -10.66
N SER A 76 17.91 -3.89 -11.58
CA SER A 76 16.69 -3.65 -12.36
C SER A 76 15.46 -3.64 -11.45
N LEU A 77 15.30 -4.67 -10.62
CA LEU A 77 14.23 -4.75 -9.63
C LEU A 77 14.38 -3.67 -8.56
N PHE A 78 15.60 -3.35 -8.13
CA PHE A 78 15.84 -2.25 -7.20
C PHE A 78 15.27 -0.92 -7.73
N GLN A 79 15.49 -0.60 -9.01
CA GLN A 79 14.91 0.61 -9.61
C GLN A 79 13.39 0.54 -9.71
N LYS A 80 12.79 -0.64 -9.96
CA LYS A 80 11.33 -0.81 -9.92
C LYS A 80 10.76 -0.54 -8.52
N VAL A 81 11.36 -1.10 -7.47
CA VAL A 81 10.96 -0.87 -6.08
C VAL A 81 11.11 0.61 -5.71
N ARG A 82 12.19 1.27 -6.13
CA ARG A 82 12.37 2.71 -5.89
C ARG A 82 11.23 3.53 -6.50
N LYS A 83 10.92 3.32 -7.78
CA LYS A 83 9.80 3.99 -8.46
C LYS A 83 8.46 3.70 -7.79
N PHE A 84 8.26 2.47 -7.31
CA PHE A 84 7.08 2.09 -6.54
C PHE A 84 6.96 2.95 -5.28
N VAL A 85 8.03 3.07 -4.49
CA VAL A 85 8.05 3.85 -3.24
C VAL A 85 7.80 5.32 -3.49
N ASP A 86 8.47 5.91 -4.47
CA ASP A 86 8.35 7.34 -4.78
C ASP A 86 6.89 7.68 -5.14
N LYS A 87 6.27 6.91 -6.04
CA LYS A 87 4.85 7.07 -6.40
C LYS A 87 3.90 6.80 -5.23
N ARG A 88 4.21 5.81 -4.40
CA ARG A 88 3.39 5.47 -3.22
C ARG A 88 3.41 6.60 -2.20
N LYS A 89 4.56 7.23 -2.02
CA LYS A 89 4.74 8.39 -1.14
C LYS A 89 3.91 9.59 -1.60
N GLU A 90 4.05 10.00 -2.86
CA GLU A 90 3.27 11.12 -3.43
C GLU A 90 1.76 10.91 -3.28
N TYR A 91 1.30 9.68 -3.55
CA TYR A 91 -0.09 9.29 -3.35
C TYR A 91 -0.55 9.37 -1.90
N LYS A 92 0.27 8.90 -0.94
CA LYS A 92 -0.07 8.99 0.49
C LYS A 92 -0.08 10.43 0.98
N GLU A 93 0.80 11.28 0.46
CA GLU A 93 0.79 12.72 0.75
C GLU A 93 -0.50 13.38 0.26
N LEU A 94 -1.00 13.03 -0.94
CA LEU A 94 -2.31 13.49 -1.41
C LEU A 94 -3.43 13.09 -0.44
N LEU A 95 -3.51 11.80 -0.10
CA LEU A 95 -4.56 11.28 0.79
C LEU A 95 -4.52 11.89 2.18
N GLU A 96 -3.33 12.13 2.73
CA GLU A 96 -3.14 12.78 4.03
C GLU A 96 -3.64 14.23 3.98
N GLN A 97 -3.35 14.98 2.91
CA GLN A 97 -3.82 16.35 2.77
C GLN A 97 -5.35 16.42 2.61
N ILE A 98 -5.96 15.48 1.88
CA ILE A 98 -7.42 15.36 1.75
C ILE A 98 -8.04 14.99 3.10
N SER A 99 -7.45 14.01 3.79
CA SER A 99 -7.92 13.54 5.11
C SER A 99 -7.95 14.68 6.11
N ARG A 100 -6.85 15.44 6.23
CA ARG A 100 -6.77 16.62 7.12
C ARG A 100 -7.85 17.64 6.81
N ALA A 101 -8.02 18.00 5.53
CA ALA A 101 -9.02 18.99 5.14
C ALA A 101 -10.47 18.55 5.44
N LEU A 102 -10.73 17.24 5.47
CA LEU A 102 -12.04 16.68 5.81
C LEU A 102 -12.25 16.55 7.33
N ASP A 103 -11.21 16.15 8.07
CA ASP A 103 -11.22 16.10 9.53
C ASP A 103 -11.38 17.52 10.12
N GLU A 104 -10.65 18.51 9.59
CA GLU A 104 -10.77 19.93 10.00
C GLU A 104 -12.15 20.53 9.70
N SER A 105 -12.80 20.06 8.64
CA SER A 105 -14.16 20.46 8.27
C SER A 105 -15.25 19.62 8.96
N ASN A 106 -14.86 18.65 9.79
CA ASN A 106 -15.73 17.72 10.51
C ASN A 106 -16.70 16.94 9.59
N GLN A 107 -16.25 16.58 8.38
CA GLN A 107 -17.09 15.96 7.33
C GLN A 107 -17.04 14.43 7.29
N LEU A 108 -16.38 13.78 8.24
CA LEU A 108 -16.23 12.32 8.27
C LEU A 108 -17.56 11.57 8.18
N GLN A 109 -18.59 11.98 8.92
CA GLN A 109 -19.89 11.30 8.93
C GLN A 109 -20.64 11.46 7.59
N GLN A 110 -20.55 12.62 6.96
CA GLN A 110 -21.10 12.84 5.62
C GLN A 110 -20.38 11.96 4.60
N LEU A 111 -19.06 11.88 4.69
CA LEU A 111 -18.25 11.03 3.83
C LEU A 111 -18.63 9.55 3.99
N ILE A 112 -18.75 9.05 5.22
CA ILE A 112 -19.19 7.66 5.49
C ILE A 112 -20.58 7.41 4.91
N SER A 113 -21.51 8.37 5.04
CA SER A 113 -22.85 8.26 4.47
C SER A 113 -22.81 8.13 2.93
N VAL A 114 -22.04 8.98 2.26
CA VAL A 114 -21.87 8.93 0.79
C VAL A 114 -21.17 7.65 0.35
N CYS A 115 -20.14 7.18 1.08
CA CYS A 115 -19.49 5.91 0.80
C CYS A 115 -20.47 4.74 0.94
N THR A 116 -21.27 4.70 2.02
CA THR A 116 -22.24 3.64 2.28
C THR A 116 -23.38 3.62 1.26
N ALA A 117 -23.75 4.78 0.70
CA ALA A 117 -24.73 4.86 -0.38
C ALA A 117 -24.20 4.33 -1.72
N ARG A 118 -22.87 4.32 -1.91
CA ARG A 118 -22.21 3.86 -3.13
C ARG A 118 -21.73 2.42 -3.05
N GLU A 119 -21.31 1.98 -1.87
CA GLU A 119 -20.71 0.67 -1.62
C GLU A 119 -21.17 0.10 -0.28
N THR A 120 -21.24 -1.22 -0.19
CA THR A 120 -21.63 -1.90 1.06
C THR A 120 -20.45 -1.90 2.02
N LEU A 121 -20.37 -0.86 2.86
CA LEU A 121 -19.42 -0.80 3.98
C LEU A 121 -19.91 -1.67 5.15
N ASP A 122 -19.02 -2.44 5.75
CA ASP A 122 -19.24 -3.18 6.98
C ASP A 122 -19.29 -2.27 8.22
N GLU A 123 -19.64 -2.84 9.38
CA GLU A 123 -19.71 -2.08 10.64
C GLU A 123 -18.34 -1.53 11.07
N ASN A 124 -17.25 -2.24 10.78
CA ASN A 124 -15.91 -1.80 11.13
C ASN A 124 -15.49 -0.58 10.31
N GLU A 125 -15.80 -0.46 9.02
CA GLU A 125 -15.57 0.77 8.25
C GLU A 125 -16.35 1.94 8.81
N ARG A 126 -17.64 1.73 9.08
CA ARG A 126 -18.56 2.79 9.53
C ARG A 126 -18.17 3.36 10.90
N ASN A 127 -17.59 2.55 11.77
CA ASN A 127 -17.19 2.95 13.13
C ASN A 127 -15.83 3.67 13.20
N THR A 128 -15.29 4.09 12.06
CA THR A 128 -14.02 4.81 12.00
C THR A 128 -14.13 6.22 12.56
N GLN A 129 -13.11 6.67 13.30
CA GLN A 129 -13.09 7.98 13.98
C GLN A 129 -12.32 9.08 13.23
N VAL A 130 -11.51 8.75 12.22
CA VAL A 130 -10.73 9.71 11.43
C VAL A 130 -10.71 9.32 9.96
N VAL A 131 -10.72 10.30 9.04
CA VAL A 131 -10.82 10.05 7.60
C VAL A 131 -9.68 9.19 7.06
N ARG A 132 -8.47 9.34 7.61
CA ARG A 132 -7.31 8.56 7.20
C ARG A 132 -7.54 7.05 7.31
N ILE A 133 -8.12 6.58 8.40
CA ILE A 133 -8.38 5.15 8.62
C ILE A 133 -9.47 4.65 7.66
N LEU A 134 -10.46 5.49 7.34
CA LEU A 134 -11.48 5.13 6.36
C LEU A 134 -10.81 4.93 4.99
N PHE A 135 -9.96 5.85 4.57
CA PHE A 135 -9.24 5.74 3.30
C PHE A 135 -8.34 4.51 3.21
N GLU A 136 -7.65 4.14 4.29
CA GLU A 136 -6.86 2.90 4.34
C GLU A 136 -7.72 1.65 4.10
N LYS A 137 -8.93 1.60 4.65
CA LYS A 137 -9.86 0.48 4.46
C LYS A 137 -10.39 0.44 3.02
N LEU A 138 -10.86 1.57 2.50
CA LEU A 138 -11.37 1.67 1.13
C LEU A 138 -10.29 1.30 0.10
N GLU A 139 -9.04 1.68 0.35
CA GLU A 139 -7.90 1.30 -0.48
C GLU A 139 -7.62 -0.22 -0.42
N ARG A 140 -7.67 -0.83 0.77
CA ARG A 140 -7.50 -2.29 0.93
C ARG A 140 -8.55 -3.07 0.16
N TRP A 141 -9.77 -2.55 0.10
CA TRP A 141 -10.87 -3.11 -0.68
C TRP A 141 -10.73 -2.90 -2.18
N GLY A 142 -9.74 -2.10 -2.60
CA GLY A 142 -9.49 -1.80 -4.00
C GLY A 142 -10.46 -0.78 -4.61
N LEU A 143 -11.23 -0.06 -3.79
CA LEU A 143 -12.16 0.97 -4.26
C LEU A 143 -11.44 2.17 -4.88
N PHE A 144 -10.24 2.49 -4.39
CA PHE A 144 -9.33 3.38 -5.08
C PHE A 144 -7.88 2.99 -4.84
N ALA A 145 -7.03 3.43 -5.76
CA ALA A 145 -5.58 3.33 -5.69
C ALA A 145 -4.99 4.46 -6.54
N PHE A 146 -3.67 4.65 -6.46
CA PHE A 146 -2.96 5.49 -7.43
C PHE A 146 -3.33 5.10 -8.87
N GLY A 147 -3.66 6.09 -9.71
CA GLY A 147 -4.14 5.88 -11.08
C GLY A 147 -5.58 5.37 -11.20
N ARG A 148 -6.29 5.19 -10.08
CA ARG A 148 -7.72 4.86 -10.02
C ARG A 148 -8.39 5.64 -8.89
N LEU A 149 -8.58 6.94 -9.09
CA LEU A 149 -9.14 7.85 -8.09
C LEU A 149 -10.58 8.30 -8.40
N ASP A 150 -11.25 7.67 -9.37
CA ASP A 150 -12.64 8.02 -9.72
C ASP A 150 -13.61 7.82 -8.57
N PHE A 151 -13.44 6.75 -7.80
CA PHE A 151 -14.23 6.55 -6.57
C PHE A 151 -14.00 7.68 -5.57
N LEU A 152 -12.74 8.07 -5.35
CA LEU A 152 -12.36 9.18 -4.45
C LEU A 152 -12.99 10.50 -4.93
N LYS A 153 -12.87 10.84 -6.21
CA LYS A 153 -13.53 12.02 -6.81
C LYS A 153 -15.05 11.96 -6.63
N GLY A 154 -15.64 10.78 -6.79
CA GLY A 154 -17.06 10.54 -6.61
C GLY A 154 -17.56 10.81 -5.19
N ILE A 155 -16.88 10.28 -4.17
CA ILE A 155 -17.26 10.49 -2.77
C ILE A 155 -17.04 11.94 -2.34
N LEU A 156 -15.95 12.59 -2.79
CA LEU A 156 -15.67 14.00 -2.51
C LEU A 156 -16.71 14.92 -3.15
N SER A 157 -17.13 14.63 -4.39
CA SER A 157 -18.21 15.37 -5.05
C SER A 157 -19.54 15.20 -4.31
N GLY A 158 -19.81 14.02 -3.77
CA GLY A 158 -21.04 13.72 -3.02
C GLY A 158 -21.15 14.46 -1.68
N ILE A 159 -20.04 14.90 -1.11
CA ILE A 159 -20.01 15.78 0.08
C ILE A 159 -19.72 17.25 -0.29
N GLU A 160 -19.91 17.60 -1.56
CA GLU A 160 -19.77 18.97 -2.09
C GLU A 160 -18.36 19.58 -1.96
N ARG A 161 -17.32 18.75 -1.85
CA ARG A 161 -15.91 19.18 -1.74
C ARG A 161 -15.22 19.28 -3.09
N GLN A 162 -15.70 20.19 -3.94
CA GLN A 162 -15.15 20.42 -5.28
C GLN A 162 -13.69 20.92 -5.25
N ASP A 163 -13.30 21.63 -4.20
CA ASP A 163 -11.91 22.01 -3.93
C ASP A 163 -10.98 20.78 -3.86
N LEU A 164 -11.42 19.72 -3.19
CA LEU A 164 -10.66 18.47 -3.06
C LEU A 164 -10.72 17.64 -4.34
N VAL A 165 -11.83 17.69 -5.10
CA VAL A 165 -11.94 17.03 -6.41
C VAL A 165 -10.91 17.61 -7.40
N MET A 166 -10.80 18.95 -7.48
CA MET A 166 -9.79 19.60 -8.33
C MET A 166 -8.38 19.21 -7.93
N LYS A 167 -8.10 19.09 -6.63
CA LYS A 167 -6.80 18.64 -6.12
C LYS A 167 -6.45 17.22 -6.56
N VAL A 168 -7.42 16.30 -6.56
CA VAL A 168 -7.24 14.95 -7.08
C VAL A 168 -6.98 14.97 -8.59
N GLN A 169 -7.71 15.80 -9.34
CA GLN A 169 -7.50 15.95 -10.79
C GLN A 169 -6.12 16.52 -11.12
N ASP A 170 -5.63 17.49 -10.35
CA ASP A 170 -4.30 18.06 -10.54
C ASP A 170 -3.19 17.05 -10.24
N PHE A 171 -3.41 16.12 -9.30
CA PHE A 171 -2.50 15.02 -9.04
C PHE A 171 -2.46 13.98 -10.17
N GLU A 172 -3.56 13.80 -10.91
CA GLU A 172 -3.65 12.84 -12.02
C GLU A 172 -3.02 13.35 -13.33
N LYS A 173 -2.63 14.63 -13.41
CA LYS A 173 -1.98 15.26 -14.57
C LYS A 173 -0.50 14.91 -14.64
#